data_AF-A0A419SM08-F1
#
_entry.id   AF-A0A419SM08-F1
#
_cell.length_a   1.000
_cell.length_b   1.000
_cell.length_c   1.000
_cell.angle_alpha   90.00
_cell.angle_beta   90.00
_cell.angle_gamma   90.00
#
_symmetry.space_group_name_H-M   'P 1'
#
loop_
_entity.id
_entity.type
_entity.pdbx_description
1 polymer ?
#
loop_
_entity_poly.entity_id
_entity_poly.type
_entity_poly.pdbx_seq_one_letter_code
_entity_poly.pdbx_strand_id
1 'polypeptide(L)'
;MNKRHEEIEREEFLRVKRRFPQARLKADYNREIIDIGVEIPTQEGVWILLKGEQTNDCYELISPGFAWFERLETLDDVARTLYSCRESS
;
A
#
# COMPACT_ATOMS: atom_id res chain seq x y z
N MET A 1 7.36 5.74 -19.76
CA MET A 1 6.51 4.79 -19.02
C MET A 1 5.72 3.98 -20.03
N ASN A 2 5.68 2.65 -19.87
CA ASN A 2 4.96 1.77 -20.78
C ASN A 2 3.46 1.85 -20.45
N LYS A 3 2.57 2.09 -21.43
CA LYS A 3 1.12 2.27 -21.20
C LYS A 3 0.51 1.19 -20.31
N ARG A 4 1.00 -0.05 -20.45
CA ARG A 4 0.58 -1.21 -19.66
C ARG A 4 0.82 -1.06 -18.16
N HIS A 5 1.91 -0.41 -17.76
CA HIS A 5 2.21 -0.18 -16.34
C HIS A 5 1.28 0.88 -15.74
N GLU A 6 0.97 1.95 -16.49
CA GLU A 6 0.00 2.97 -16.04
C GLU A 6 -1.40 2.37 -15.83
N GLU A 7 -1.79 1.40 -16.65
CA GLU A 7 -3.05 0.66 -16.48
C GLU A 7 -3.02 -0.21 -15.22
N ILE A 8 -1.94 -0.96 -14.99
CA ILE A 8 -1.74 -1.77 -13.77
C ILE A 8 -1.78 -0.89 -12.52
N GLU A 9 -0.99 0.18 -12.49
CA GLU A 9 -0.94 1.15 -11.37
C GLU A 9 -2.35 1.67 -11.05
N ARG A 10 -3.09 2.07 -12.10
CA ARG A 10 -4.45 2.59 -11.96
C ARG A 10 -5.42 1.54 -11.43
N GLU A 11 -5.42 0.33 -11.96
CA GLU A 11 -6.32 -0.74 -11.54
C GLU A 11 -6.08 -1.16 -10.08
N GLU A 12 -4.82 -1.33 -9.71
CA GLU A 12 -4.41 -1.64 -8.34
C GLU A 12 -4.76 -0.49 -7.40
N PHE A 13 -4.49 0.76 -7.77
CA PHE A 13 -4.90 1.91 -6.97
C PHE A 13 -6.42 1.98 -6.77
N LEU A 14 -7.22 1.68 -7.79
CA LEU A 14 -8.69 1.63 -7.66
C LEU A 14 -9.16 0.49 -6.73
N ARG A 15 -8.43 -0.63 -6.65
CA ARG A 15 -8.70 -1.69 -5.66
C ARG A 15 -8.38 -1.21 -4.25
N VAL A 16 -7.21 -0.61 -4.05
CA VAL A 16 -6.78 -0.04 -2.76
C VAL A 16 -7.76 1.04 -2.30
N LYS A 17 -8.14 1.98 -3.17
CA LYS A 17 -9.06 3.08 -2.85
C LYS A 17 -10.48 2.61 -2.52
N ARG A 18 -10.93 1.49 -3.10
CA ARG A 18 -12.20 0.87 -2.70
C ARG A 18 -12.16 0.34 -1.27
N ARG A 19 -11.02 -0.21 -0.83
CA ARG A 19 -10.85 -0.73 0.53
C ARG A 19 -10.51 0.34 1.56
N PHE A 20 -9.75 1.36 1.14
CA PHE A 20 -9.26 2.47 1.95
C PHE A 20 -9.59 3.79 1.23
N PRO A 21 -10.79 4.36 1.43
CA PRO A 21 -11.27 5.53 0.67
C PRO A 21 -10.38 6.77 0.76
N GLN A 22 -9.65 6.90 1.86
CA GLN A 22 -8.70 8.00 2.12
C GLN A 22 -7.33 7.80 1.46
N ALA A 23 -7.10 6.66 0.82
CA ALA A 23 -5.84 6.35 0.16
C ALA A 23 -5.54 7.30 -0.99
N ARG A 24 -4.27 7.66 -1.14
CA ARG A 24 -3.74 8.52 -2.21
C ARG A 24 -2.46 7.94 -2.78
N LEU A 25 -2.23 8.12 -4.07
CA LEU A 25 -0.97 7.71 -4.69
C LEU A 25 0.18 8.45 -4.00
N LYS A 26 1.24 7.71 -3.68
CA LYS A 26 2.51 8.29 -3.25
C LYS A 26 3.16 8.93 -4.47
N ALA A 27 3.63 10.17 -4.37
CA ALA A 27 4.21 10.87 -5.51
C ALA A 27 5.63 10.35 -5.88
N ASP A 28 6.37 9.89 -4.87
CA ASP A 28 7.81 9.60 -4.92
C ASP A 28 8.06 8.14 -4.50
N TYR A 29 7.73 7.19 -5.38
CA TYR A 29 8.13 5.79 -5.25
C TYR A 29 8.79 5.32 -6.54
N ASN A 30 9.65 4.30 -6.43
CA ASN A 30 10.39 3.79 -7.58
C ASN A 30 9.48 2.95 -8.49
N ARG A 31 8.87 3.60 -9.49
CA ARG A 31 7.99 2.97 -10.49
C ARG A 31 8.69 1.96 -11.40
N GLU A 32 10.01 1.81 -11.34
CA GLU A 32 10.72 0.78 -12.12
C GLU A 32 10.56 -0.62 -11.51
N ILE A 33 10.37 -0.71 -10.19
CA ILE A 33 10.36 -1.98 -9.44
C ILE A 33 9.13 -2.13 -8.51
N ILE A 34 8.32 -1.06 -8.38
CA ILE A 34 7.08 -1.02 -7.63
C ILE A 34 5.95 -0.68 -8.59
N ASP A 35 4.93 -1.55 -8.63
CA ASP A 35 3.74 -1.38 -9.47
C ASP A 35 2.75 -0.38 -8.87
N ILE A 36 2.67 -0.29 -7.54
CA ILE A 36 1.93 0.76 -6.83
C ILE A 36 2.61 1.18 -5.53
N GLY A 37 2.64 2.50 -5.31
CA GLY A 37 2.93 3.12 -4.03
C GLY A 37 1.77 3.98 -3.58
N VAL A 38 1.23 3.70 -2.40
CA VAL A 38 0.05 4.35 -1.86
C VAL A 38 0.28 4.81 -0.43
N GLU A 39 -0.19 6.01 -0.12
CA GLU A 39 -0.29 6.51 1.25
C GLU A 39 -1.71 6.28 1.76
N ILE A 40 -1.82 5.71 2.96
CA ILE A 40 -3.09 5.47 3.66
C ILE A 40 -3.07 6.32 4.94
N PRO A 41 -3.70 7.50 4.92
CA PRO A 41 -3.92 8.28 6.14
C PRO A 41 -4.77 7.49 7.15
N THR A 42 -4.37 7.53 8.40
CA THR A 42 -5.08 6.98 9.55
C THR A 42 -5.04 7.99 10.70
N GLN A 43 -5.74 7.70 11.80
CA GLN A 43 -5.66 8.54 13.02
C GLN A 43 -4.26 8.52 13.65
N GLU A 44 -3.52 7.43 13.48
CA GLU A 44 -2.17 7.23 14.06
C GLU A 44 -1.04 7.74 13.15
N GLY A 45 -1.38 8.25 11.96
CA GLY A 45 -0.42 8.77 10.99
C GLY A 45 -0.62 8.23 9.58
N VAL A 46 0.37 8.44 8.71
CA VAL A 46 0.33 8.00 7.32
C VAL A 46 1.10 6.69 7.16
N TRP A 47 0.39 5.66 6.74
CA TRP A 47 0.97 4.38 6.38
C TRP A 47 1.33 4.35 4.90
N ILE A 48 2.38 3.62 4.54
CA ILE A 48 2.79 3.45 3.13
C ILE A 48 2.53 2.01 2.73
N LEU A 49 1.72 1.81 1.70
CA LEU A 49 1.45 0.52 1.07
C LEU A 49 2.20 0.44 -0.24
N LEU A 50 2.98 -0.62 -0.43
CA LEU A 50 3.74 -0.90 -1.64
C LEU A 50 3.32 -2.27 -2.21
N LYS A 51 3.37 -2.41 -3.53
CA LYS A 51 3.27 -3.71 -4.22
C LYS A 51 3.98 -3.64 -5.57
N GLY A 52 4.71 -4.69 -5.94
CA GLY A 52 5.28 -4.90 -7.28
C GLY A 52 6.31 -6.00 -7.28
N GLU A 53 7.20 -6.01 -8.28
CA GLU A 53 8.27 -7.01 -8.42
C GLU A 53 9.15 -7.09 -7.16
N GLN A 54 9.54 -5.93 -6.58
CA GLN A 54 10.38 -5.90 -5.39
C GLN A 54 9.72 -6.60 -4.19
N THR A 55 8.40 -6.59 -4.11
CA THR A 55 7.62 -7.17 -3.01
C THR A 55 7.13 -8.58 -3.34
N ASN A 56 7.66 -9.21 -4.40
CA ASN A 56 7.21 -10.49 -4.95
C ASN A 56 5.68 -10.52 -5.17
N ASP A 57 5.13 -9.45 -5.73
CA ASP A 57 3.69 -9.26 -5.97
C ASP A 57 2.79 -9.31 -4.72
N CYS A 58 3.37 -9.29 -3.53
CA CYS A 58 2.64 -9.16 -2.26
C CYS A 58 2.48 -7.69 -1.88
N TYR A 59 1.51 -7.39 -1.02
CA TYR A 59 1.45 -6.08 -0.37
C TYR A 59 2.49 -6.02 0.77
N GLU A 60 3.15 -4.87 0.87
CA GLU A 60 3.98 -4.50 2.00
C GLU A 60 3.47 -3.20 2.59
N LEU A 61 3.48 -3.13 3.91
CA LEU A 61 2.93 -2.02 4.65
C LEU A 61 3.98 -1.47 5.62
N ILE A 62 4.23 -0.17 5.55
CA ILE A 62 5.18 0.54 6.41
C ILE A 62 4.39 1.48 7.31
N SER A 63 4.60 1.36 8.62
CA SER A 63 3.94 2.19 9.61
C SER A 63 4.56 3.58 9.75
N PRO A 64 3.83 4.55 10.34
CA PRO A 64 4.40 5.85 10.71
C PRO A 64 5.62 5.73 11.64
N GLY A 65 5.70 4.65 12.43
CA GLY A 65 6.80 4.32 13.32
C GLY A 65 7.92 3.50 12.67
N PHE A 66 7.95 3.40 11.33
CA PHE A 66 8.94 2.65 10.55
C PHE A 66 8.95 1.12 10.79
N ALA A 67 7.87 0.57 11.33
CA ALA A 67 7.69 -0.89 11.34
C ALA A 67 7.28 -1.35 9.94
N TRP A 68 7.90 -2.44 9.47
CA TRP A 68 7.64 -3.01 8.15
C TRP A 68 6.88 -4.33 8.31
N PHE A 69 5.75 -4.44 7.62
CA PHE A 69 4.93 -5.65 7.54
C PHE A 69 4.98 -6.16 6.11
N GLU A 70 5.57 -7.34 5.93
CA GLU A 70 5.84 -7.92 4.62
C GLU A 70 4.86 -9.06 4.29
N ARG A 71 4.81 -9.42 2.99
CA ARG A 71 4.09 -10.62 2.49
C ARG A 71 2.59 -10.64 2.82
N LEU A 72 1.93 -9.48 2.81
CA LEU A 72 0.49 -9.38 2.98
C LEU A 72 -0.17 -9.76 1.65
N GLU A 73 -0.81 -10.92 1.57
CA GLU A 73 -1.31 -11.45 0.29
C GLU A 73 -2.57 -10.71 -0.19
N THR A 74 -3.34 -10.14 0.74
CA THR A 74 -4.62 -9.49 0.43
C THR A 74 -4.76 -8.12 1.08
N LEU A 75 -5.64 -7.28 0.53
CA LEU A 75 -6.01 -6.01 1.16
C LEU A 75 -6.72 -6.20 2.51
N ASP A 76 -7.25 -7.39 2.81
CA ASP A 76 -7.80 -7.71 4.12
C ASP A 76 -6.73 -8.07 5.14
N ASP A 77 -5.57 -8.60 4.71
CA ASP A 77 -4.40 -8.74 5.59
C ASP A 77 -3.83 -7.35 5.90
N VAL A 78 -3.74 -6.47 4.90
CA VAL A 78 -3.37 -5.05 5.09
C VAL A 78 -4.32 -4.36 6.09
N ALA A 79 -5.63 -4.55 5.93
CA ALA A 79 -6.61 -3.96 6.83
C ALA A 79 -6.50 -4.52 8.26
N ARG A 80 -6.29 -5.83 8.41
CA ARG A 80 -6.05 -6.45 9.72
C ARG A 80 -4.83 -5.83 10.39
N THR A 81 -3.70 -5.71 9.69
CA THR A 81 -2.50 -5.06 10.25
C THR A 81 -2.76 -3.61 10.66
N LEU A 82 -3.39 -2.82 9.79
CA LEU A 82 -3.73 -1.42 10.07
C LEU A 82 -4.62 -1.25 11.31
N TYR A 83 -5.59 -2.15 11.51
CA TYR A 83 -6.55 -2.05 12.60
C TYR A 83 -6.10 -2.76 13.88
N SER A 84 -5.28 -3.79 13.80
CA SER A 84 -4.71 -4.45 14.98
C SER A 84 -3.73 -3.56 15.73
N CYS A 85 -3.00 -2.68 15.03
CA CYS A 85 -2.17 -1.66 15.69
C CYS A 85 -2.98 -0.68 16.55
N ARG A 86 -4.29 -0.50 16.25
CA ARG A 86 -5.18 0.38 17.01
C ARG A 86 -5.57 -0.18 18.37
N GLU A 87 -5.65 -1.51 18.52
CA GLU A 87 -6.13 -2.13 19.78
C GLU A 87 -5.03 -2.26 20.84
N SER A 88 -3.80 -1.86 20.55
CA SER A 88 -2.66 -1.93 21.48
C SER A 88 -2.28 -0.57 22.12
N SER A 89 -3.08 0.48 21.90
CA SER A 89 -2.83 1.85 22.39
C SER A 89 -3.83 2.29 23.46
#